data_AF-A0A7X3GMS0-F1
#
_entry.id   AF-A0A7X3GMS0-F1
#
_cell.length_a   1.000
_cell.length_b   1.000
_cell.length_c   1.000
_cell.angle_alpha   90.00
_cell.angle_beta   90.00
_cell.angle_gamma   90.00
#
_symmetry.space_group_name_H-M   'P 1'
#
loop_
_entity.id
_entity.type
_entity.pdbx_description
1 polymer ?
#
loop_
_entity_poly.entity_id
_entity_poly.type
_entity_poly.pdbx_seq_one_letter_code
_entity_poly.pdbx_strand_id
1 'polypeptide(L)'
;MSIDKELREKLRQAADSMNCPPDLYGRVHQSYQHYLNEKRRENPMKKRILAGIAAVAILIPSAAYAATHLADDIFGSSAVIEQYGGTQEDYQEIEEFLQGAKGKLTENEYKEYVELSKQLMQLKLKITDQNGVRHEEKLTIEEKQQFEQLAAKLAPYFEKIEGTAKP
;
A
#
# COMPACT_ATOMS: atom_id res chain seq x y z
N MET A 1 -69.92 0.92 -41.84
CA MET A 1 -69.18 1.49 -40.69
C MET A 1 -68.47 0.35 -39.96
N SER A 2 -67.28 0.55 -39.40
CA SER A 2 -66.54 -0.54 -38.72
C SER A 2 -67.03 -0.71 -37.29
N ILE A 3 -67.14 -1.97 -36.85
CA ILE A 3 -67.57 -2.38 -35.51
C ILE A 3 -66.75 -1.68 -34.42
N ASP A 4 -65.46 -1.40 -34.69
CA ASP A 4 -64.57 -0.69 -33.78
C ASP A 4 -65.06 0.73 -33.45
N LYS A 5 -65.66 1.42 -34.42
CA LYS A 5 -66.18 2.77 -34.23
C LYS A 5 -67.40 2.75 -33.31
N GLU A 6 -68.31 1.81 -33.54
CA GLU A 6 -69.50 1.62 -32.70
C GLU A 6 -69.12 1.20 -31.28
N LEU A 7 -68.17 0.28 -31.14
CA LEU A 7 -67.66 -0.16 -29.84
C LEU A 7 -67.05 1.01 -29.06
N ARG A 8 -66.23 1.83 -29.72
CA ARG A 8 -65.61 3.00 -29.09
C ARG A 8 -66.63 4.03 -28.64
N GLU A 9 -67.68 4.26 -29.42
CA GLU A 9 -68.76 5.19 -29.03
C GLU A 9 -69.55 4.66 -27.84
N LYS A 10 -69.92 3.37 -27.82
CA LYS A 10 -70.62 2.78 -26.66
C LYS A 10 -69.79 2.82 -25.38
N LEU A 11 -68.48 2.57 -25.48
CA LEU A 11 -67.57 2.69 -24.34
C LEU A 11 -67.44 4.13 -23.86
N ARG A 12 -67.42 5.10 -24.78
CA ARG A 12 -67.36 6.51 -24.44
C ARG A 12 -68.64 6.98 -23.75
N GLN A 13 -69.80 6.58 -24.27
CA GLN A 13 -71.09 6.86 -23.66
C GLN A 13 -71.23 6.22 -22.26
N ALA A 14 -70.73 4.99 -22.10
CA ALA A 14 -70.66 4.33 -20.80
C ALA A 14 -69.73 5.08 -19.83
N ALA A 15 -68.58 5.57 -20.30
CA ALA A 15 -67.65 6.37 -19.48
C ALA A 15 -68.24 7.72 -19.05
N ASP A 16 -68.91 8.41 -19.97
CA ASP A 16 -69.51 9.73 -19.71
C ASP A 16 -70.73 9.64 -18.76
N SER A 17 -71.40 8.48 -18.72
CA SER A 17 -72.50 8.22 -17.76
C SER A 17 -72.02 7.77 -16.38
N MET A 18 -70.73 7.45 -16.22
CA MET A 18 -70.17 7.09 -14.92
C MET A 18 -69.81 8.34 -14.12
N ASN A 19 -70.30 8.40 -12.88
CA ASN A 19 -69.98 9.49 -11.97
C ASN A 19 -68.65 9.16 -11.25
N CYS A 20 -67.54 9.71 -11.74
CA CYS A 20 -66.23 9.47 -11.15
C CYS A 20 -66.09 10.25 -9.83
N PRO A 21 -65.75 9.60 -8.71
CA PRO A 21 -65.48 10.31 -7.47
C PRO A 21 -64.27 11.24 -7.67
N PRO A 22 -64.31 12.49 -7.18
CA PRO A 22 -63.25 13.47 -7.42
C PRO A 22 -61.88 13.04 -6.86
N ASP A 23 -61.88 12.08 -5.92
CA ASP A 23 -60.70 11.60 -5.22
C ASP A 23 -60.06 10.35 -5.88
N LEU A 24 -60.63 9.85 -6.98
CA LEU A 24 -60.13 8.66 -7.69
C LEU A 24 -58.68 8.87 -8.15
N TYR A 25 -58.40 10.04 -8.72
CA TYR A 25 -57.07 10.36 -9.25
C TYR A 25 -56.02 10.38 -8.13
N GLY A 26 -56.36 10.99 -6.98
CA GLY A 26 -55.49 11.01 -5.81
C GLY A 26 -55.17 9.61 -5.30
N ARG A 27 -56.18 8.74 -5.19
CA ARG A 27 -56.02 7.37 -4.71
C ARG A 27 -55.15 6.52 -5.63
N VAL A 28 -55.36 6.63 -6.95
CA VAL A 28 -54.53 5.92 -7.95
C VAL A 28 -53.09 6.42 -7.90
N HIS A 29 -52.90 7.75 -7.87
CA HIS A 29 -51.57 8.34 -7.79
C HIS A 29 -50.81 7.88 -6.54
N GLN A 30 -51.47 7.87 -5.38
CA GLN A 30 -50.89 7.43 -4.11
C GLN A 30 -50.51 5.94 -4.15
N SER A 31 -51.37 5.08 -4.72
CA SER A 31 -51.06 3.66 -4.86
C SER A 31 -49.85 3.41 -5.77
N TYR A 32 -49.73 4.18 -6.85
CA TYR A 32 -48.62 4.08 -7.80
C TYR A 32 -47.30 4.55 -7.19
N GLN A 33 -47.33 5.66 -6.44
CA GLN A 33 -46.18 6.14 -5.70
C GLN A 33 -45.72 5.14 -4.64
N HIS A 34 -46.66 4.49 -3.92
CA HIS A 34 -46.33 3.48 -2.93
C HIS A 34 -45.62 2.28 -3.55
N TYR A 35 -46.13 1.77 -4.68
CA TYR A 35 -45.48 0.69 -5.44
C TYR A 35 -44.07 1.05 -5.92
N LEU A 36 -43.86 2.27 -6.44
CA LEU A 36 -42.54 2.73 -6.86
C LEU A 36 -41.56 2.84 -5.68
N ASN A 37 -42.03 3.35 -4.53
CA ASN A 37 -41.20 3.51 -3.34
C ASN A 37 -40.83 2.16 -2.71
N GLU A 38 -41.74 1.19 -2.71
CA GLU A 38 -41.49 -0.16 -2.21
C GLU A 38 -40.45 -0.89 -3.08
N LYS A 39 -40.55 -0.75 -4.41
CA LYS A 39 -39.55 -1.26 -5.36
C LYS A 39 -38.17 -0.59 -5.23
N ARG A 40 -38.13 0.65 -4.72
CA ARG A 40 -36.88 1.40 -4.45
C ARG A 40 -36.27 1.07 -3.09
N ARG A 41 -37.02 0.44 -2.19
CA ARG A 41 -36.63 0.11 -0.81
C ARG A 41 -35.82 -1.19 -0.71
N GLU A 42 -35.83 -2.02 -1.77
CA GLU A 42 -35.00 -3.23 -1.91
C GLU A 42 -33.54 -2.93 -2.28
N ASN A 43 -32.85 -2.03 -1.56
CA ASN A 43 -31.39 -2.03 -1.64
C ASN A 43 -30.73 -1.50 -0.36
N PRO A 44 -30.65 -2.31 0.71
CA PRO A 44 -29.82 -2.01 1.87
C PRO A 44 -28.31 -2.09 1.56
N MET A 45 -27.91 -2.57 0.38
CA MET A 45 -26.50 -2.82 0.02
C MET A 45 -25.61 -1.56 -0.03
N LYS A 46 -26.15 -0.36 -0.28
CA LYS A 46 -25.32 0.86 -0.38
C LYS A 46 -24.67 1.27 0.94
N LYS A 47 -25.25 0.87 2.09
CA LYS A 47 -24.68 1.15 3.42
C LYS A 47 -23.57 0.16 3.82
N ARG A 48 -23.47 -0.99 3.17
CA ARG A 48 -22.45 -2.02 3.49
C ARG A 48 -21.12 -1.79 2.77
N ILE A 49 -21.11 -1.07 1.64
CA ILE A 49 -19.89 -0.76 0.89
C ILE A 49 -19.04 0.29 1.62
N LEU A 50 -19.66 1.26 2.32
CA LEU A 50 -18.94 2.31 3.03
C LEU A 50 -18.19 1.79 4.28
N ALA A 51 -18.68 0.71 4.90
CA ALA A 51 -18.02 0.08 6.05
C ALA A 51 -16.81 -0.80 5.66
N GLY A 52 -16.72 -1.26 4.40
CA GLY A 52 -15.59 -2.06 3.93
C GLY A 52 -14.32 -1.26 3.64
N ILE A 53 -14.46 0.01 3.22
CA ILE A 53 -13.32 0.86 2.85
C ILE A 53 -12.53 1.33 4.10
N ALA A 54 -13.20 1.49 5.26
CA ALA A 54 -12.52 1.88 6.50
C ALA A 54 -11.66 0.75 7.11
N ALA A 55 -11.96 -0.53 6.84
CA ALA A 55 -11.19 -1.65 7.38
C ALA A 55 -9.86 -1.90 6.64
N VAL A 56 -9.75 -1.53 5.36
CA VAL A 56 -8.52 -1.73 4.57
C VAL A 56 -7.43 -0.73 4.97
N ALA A 57 -7.79 0.48 5.39
CA ALA A 57 -6.80 1.50 5.80
C ALA A 57 -6.08 1.18 7.12
N ILE A 58 -6.68 0.35 8.00
CA ILE A 58 -6.08 -0.04 9.29
C ILE A 58 -5.16 -1.27 9.14
N LEU A 59 -5.27 -2.02 8.04
CA LEU A 59 -4.59 -3.31 7.85
C LEU A 59 -3.35 -3.26 6.93
N ILE A 60 -2.88 -2.06 6.56
CA ILE A 60 -1.75 -1.91 5.63
C ILE A 60 -0.35 -1.79 6.27
N PRO A 61 -0.11 -1.50 7.57
CA PRO A 61 1.27 -1.52 8.04
C PRO A 61 1.91 -2.92 8.03
N SER A 62 1.12 -4.00 8.05
CA SER A 62 1.65 -5.36 8.27
C SER A 62 2.10 -6.09 7.00
N ALA A 63 1.70 -5.66 5.80
CA ALA A 63 2.07 -6.36 4.58
C ALA A 63 3.55 -6.18 4.19
N ALA A 64 4.22 -5.14 4.72
CA ALA A 64 5.66 -4.93 4.51
C ALA A 64 6.54 -5.88 5.37
N TYR A 65 5.99 -6.51 6.41
CA TYR A 65 6.75 -7.33 7.36
C TYR A 65 7.00 -8.78 6.89
N ALA A 66 6.47 -9.18 5.74
CA ALA A 66 6.69 -10.52 5.17
C ALA A 66 7.53 -10.51 3.89
N ALA A 67 8.00 -9.34 3.45
CA ALA A 67 8.96 -9.25 2.36
C ALA A 67 10.34 -9.65 2.91
N THR A 68 11.06 -10.51 2.19
CA THR A 68 12.47 -10.79 2.48
C THR A 68 13.23 -9.48 2.48
N HIS A 69 13.83 -9.11 3.61
CA HIS A 69 14.59 -7.86 3.75
C HIS A 69 15.99 -8.05 3.15
N LEU A 70 16.40 -7.14 2.28
CA LEU A 70 17.76 -7.14 1.72
C LEU A 70 18.82 -6.91 2.80
N ALA A 71 18.47 -6.19 3.86
CA ALA A 71 19.31 -5.99 5.03
C ALA A 71 19.61 -7.31 5.77
N ASP A 72 18.75 -8.34 5.67
CA ASP A 72 19.01 -9.64 6.30
C ASP A 72 20.28 -10.30 5.72
N ASP A 73 20.66 -10.02 4.46
CA ASP A 73 21.88 -10.60 3.86
C ASP A 73 23.17 -10.04 4.50
N ILE A 74 23.10 -8.82 5.03
CA ILE A 74 24.20 -8.09 5.67
C ILE A 74 24.21 -8.29 7.18
N PHE A 75 23.06 -8.07 7.83
CA PHE A 75 22.92 -8.07 9.30
C PHE A 75 22.36 -9.37 9.86
N GLY A 76 21.75 -10.22 9.03
CA GLY A 76 21.03 -11.44 9.45
C GLY A 76 19.62 -11.17 9.99
N SER A 77 19.42 -10.11 10.76
CA SER A 77 18.11 -9.65 11.24
C SER A 77 18.18 -8.24 11.84
N SER A 78 17.03 -7.59 12.02
CA SER A 78 16.91 -6.30 12.72
C SER A 78 17.40 -6.35 14.17
N ALA A 79 17.31 -7.51 14.83
CA ALA A 79 17.75 -7.71 16.21
C ALA A 79 19.24 -7.41 16.41
N VAL A 80 20.06 -7.57 15.36
CA VAL A 80 21.48 -7.19 15.42
C VAL A 80 21.62 -5.69 15.56
N ILE A 81 20.85 -4.88 14.83
CA ILE A 81 20.94 -3.41 14.96
C ILE A 81 20.45 -2.95 16.34
N GLU A 82 19.37 -3.53 16.84
CA GLU A 82 18.85 -3.24 18.18
C GLU A 82 19.86 -3.58 19.29
N GLN A 83 20.66 -4.64 19.12
CA GLN A 83 21.69 -5.03 20.08
C GLN A 83 22.81 -3.97 20.24
N TYR A 84 23.07 -3.18 19.21
CA TYR A 84 24.08 -2.12 19.24
C TYR A 84 23.44 -0.72 19.37
N GLY A 85 22.19 -0.66 19.84
CA GLY A 85 21.51 0.58 20.18
C GLY A 85 20.83 1.30 19.01
N GLY A 86 20.71 0.66 17.84
CA GLY A 86 19.92 1.18 16.73
C GLY A 86 18.43 0.86 16.89
N THR A 87 17.58 1.56 16.14
CA THR A 87 16.13 1.35 16.16
C THR A 87 15.67 0.54 14.96
N GLN A 88 14.41 0.10 15.01
CA GLN A 88 13.76 -0.52 13.85
C GLN A 88 13.63 0.46 12.67
N GLU A 89 13.54 1.76 12.93
CA GLU A 89 13.51 2.81 11.90
C GLU A 89 14.86 2.89 11.18
N ASP A 90 15.98 2.80 11.92
CA ASP A 90 17.32 2.72 11.33
C ASP A 90 17.45 1.49 10.40
N TYR A 91 16.88 0.35 10.82
CA TYR A 91 16.85 -0.86 10.00
C TYR A 91 16.08 -0.66 8.68
N GLN A 92 14.94 0.04 8.75
CA GLN A 92 14.14 0.36 7.58
C GLN A 92 14.83 1.34 6.65
N GLU A 93 15.52 2.36 7.18
CA GLU A 93 16.30 3.31 6.36
C GLU A 93 17.40 2.59 5.57
N ILE A 94 18.09 1.64 6.21
CA ILE A 94 19.10 0.81 5.54
C ILE A 94 18.46 -0.09 4.47
N GLU A 95 17.31 -0.69 4.76
CA GLU A 95 16.56 -1.50 3.80
C GLU A 95 16.17 -0.68 2.56
N GLU A 96 15.63 0.53 2.74
CA GLU A 96 15.28 1.45 1.65
C GLU A 96 16.51 1.83 0.82
N PHE A 97 17.63 2.10 1.47
CA PHE A 97 18.89 2.38 0.80
C PHE A 97 19.35 1.20 -0.06
N LEU A 98 19.30 -0.03 0.48
CA LEU A 98 19.68 -1.25 -0.25
C LEU A 98 18.74 -1.52 -1.43
N GLN A 99 17.45 -1.25 -1.29
CA GLN A 99 16.48 -1.34 -2.39
C GLN A 99 16.78 -0.31 -3.48
N GLY A 100 17.08 0.94 -3.10
CA GLY A 100 17.53 1.98 -4.02
C GLY A 100 18.81 1.60 -4.76
N ALA A 101 19.77 0.99 -4.05
CA ALA A 101 21.01 0.50 -4.63
C ALA A 101 20.79 -0.62 -5.64
N LYS A 102 19.93 -1.60 -5.32
CA LYS A 102 19.56 -2.70 -6.22
C LYS A 102 18.89 -2.22 -7.51
N GLY A 103 18.17 -1.10 -7.46
CA GLY A 103 17.57 -0.47 -8.65
C GLY A 103 18.56 0.28 -9.55
N LYS A 104 19.71 0.71 -9.01
CA LYS A 104 20.72 1.50 -9.73
C LYS A 104 21.94 0.69 -10.17
N LEU A 105 22.28 -0.36 -9.43
CA LEU A 105 23.39 -1.27 -9.72
C LEU A 105 22.92 -2.46 -10.55
N THR A 106 23.82 -3.03 -11.34
CA THR A 106 23.56 -4.33 -11.98
C THR A 106 23.57 -5.47 -10.95
N GLU A 107 22.99 -6.63 -11.28
CA GLU A 107 22.88 -7.76 -10.34
C GLU A 107 24.25 -8.21 -9.79
N ASN A 108 25.29 -8.20 -10.63
CA ASN A 108 26.64 -8.58 -10.23
C ASN A 108 27.28 -7.51 -9.33
N GLU A 109 27.16 -6.23 -9.68
CA GLU A 109 27.65 -5.12 -8.87
C GLU A 109 26.95 -5.05 -7.50
N TYR A 110 25.64 -5.36 -7.47
CA TYR A 110 24.88 -5.41 -6.23
C TYR A 110 25.35 -6.54 -5.32
N LYS A 111 25.60 -7.74 -5.86
CA LYS A 111 26.17 -8.86 -5.08
C LYS A 111 27.53 -8.51 -4.49
N GLU A 112 28.43 -7.95 -5.30
CA GLU A 112 29.74 -7.47 -4.82
C GLU A 112 29.60 -6.40 -3.74
N TYR A 113 28.70 -5.43 -3.93
CA TYR A 113 28.41 -4.37 -2.97
C TYR A 113 27.92 -4.94 -1.63
N VAL A 114 27.00 -5.91 -1.65
CA VAL A 114 26.47 -6.56 -0.45
C VAL A 114 27.57 -7.35 0.28
N GLU A 115 28.41 -8.10 -0.43
CA GLU A 115 29.53 -8.84 0.16
C GLU A 115 30.56 -7.89 0.81
N LEU A 116 30.94 -6.82 0.12
CA LEU A 116 31.87 -5.82 0.64
C LEU A 116 31.28 -5.08 1.85
N SER A 117 30.00 -4.72 1.79
CA SER A 117 29.28 -4.07 2.89
C SER A 117 29.19 -4.97 4.12
N LYS A 118 28.98 -6.27 3.92
CA LYS A 118 28.98 -7.28 4.99
C LYS A 118 30.33 -7.37 5.69
N GLN A 119 31.43 -7.41 4.94
CA GLN A 119 32.79 -7.43 5.52
C GLN A 119 33.08 -6.15 6.30
N LEU A 120 32.72 -4.98 5.74
CA LEU A 120 32.87 -3.70 6.41
C LEU A 120 32.04 -3.65 7.70
N MET A 121 30.81 -4.14 7.65
CA MET A 121 29.91 -4.15 8.80
C MET A 121 30.41 -5.08 9.90
N GLN A 122 30.96 -6.26 9.58
CA GLN A 122 31.55 -7.16 10.57
C GLN A 122 32.69 -6.50 11.36
N LEU A 123 33.57 -5.77 10.67
CA LEU A 123 34.63 -4.98 11.32
C LEU A 123 34.04 -3.86 12.17
N LYS A 124 33.01 -3.18 11.69
CA LYS A 124 32.34 -2.09 12.40
C LYS A 124 31.58 -2.57 13.64
N LEU A 125 30.94 -3.73 13.59
CA LEU A 125 30.28 -4.35 14.74
C LEU A 125 31.28 -4.75 15.82
N LYS A 126 32.49 -5.18 15.44
CA LYS A 126 33.56 -5.53 16.39
C LYS A 126 34.02 -4.34 17.26
N ILE A 127 33.96 -3.12 16.70
CA ILE A 127 34.32 -1.90 17.43
C ILE A 127 33.15 -1.21 18.12
N THR A 128 31.92 -1.48 17.68
CA THR A 128 30.73 -0.84 18.25
C THR A 128 30.34 -1.59 19.52
N ASP A 129 30.17 -0.87 20.62
CA ASP A 129 29.64 -1.49 21.84
C ASP A 129 28.10 -1.50 21.85
N GLN A 130 27.51 -2.08 22.90
CA GLN A 130 26.06 -2.21 23.06
C GLN A 130 25.33 -0.86 23.17
N ASN A 131 26.06 0.25 23.41
CA ASN A 131 25.51 1.59 23.48
C ASN A 131 25.69 2.35 22.15
N GLY A 132 26.15 1.69 21.09
CA GLY A 132 26.44 2.31 19.80
C GLY A 132 27.75 3.11 19.77
N VAL A 133 28.58 3.04 20.82
CA VAL A 133 29.83 3.78 20.90
C VAL A 133 30.92 3.02 20.16
N ARG A 134 31.57 3.68 19.19
CA ARG A 134 32.66 3.10 18.40
C ARG A 134 33.98 3.24 19.15
N HIS A 135 34.57 2.11 19.47
CA HIS A 135 35.89 2.01 20.08
C HIS A 135 36.92 1.68 19.00
N GLU A 136 37.35 2.70 18.26
CA GLU A 136 38.36 2.57 17.18
C GLU A 136 39.73 2.06 17.68
N GLU A 137 39.95 2.09 18.99
CA GLU A 137 41.13 1.55 19.68
C GLU A 137 41.14 0.01 19.70
N LYS A 138 39.99 -0.64 19.46
CA LYS A 138 39.88 -2.11 19.42
C LYS A 138 40.34 -2.72 18.10
N LEU A 139 40.51 -1.92 17.04
CA LEU A 139 41.01 -2.38 15.75
C LEU A 139 42.53 -2.44 15.76
N THR A 140 43.08 -3.54 15.25
CA THR A 140 44.50 -3.60 14.93
C THR A 140 44.82 -2.70 13.73
N ILE A 141 46.10 -2.35 13.56
CA ILE A 141 46.56 -1.51 12.43
C ILE A 141 46.20 -2.17 11.09
N GLU A 142 46.27 -3.50 11.01
CA GLU A 142 45.90 -4.29 9.82
C GLU A 142 44.40 -4.21 9.54
N GLU A 143 43.55 -4.31 10.57
CA GLU A 143 42.10 -4.21 10.41
C GLU A 143 41.66 -2.79 10.04
N LYS A 144 42.37 -1.75 10.51
CA LYS A 144 42.16 -0.36 10.05
C LYS A 144 42.47 -0.21 8.56
N GLN A 145 43.59 -0.77 8.09
CA GLN A 145 43.92 -0.77 6.67
C GLN A 145 42.89 -1.54 5.84
N GLN A 146 42.41 -2.69 6.33
CA GLN A 146 41.33 -3.42 5.66
C GLN A 146 40.04 -2.62 5.60
N PHE A 147 39.68 -1.92 6.68
CA PHE A 147 38.52 -1.03 6.72
C PHE A 147 38.63 0.08 5.67
N GLU A 148 39.79 0.76 5.57
CA GLU A 148 40.03 1.79 4.56
C GLU A 148 39.99 1.23 3.13
N GLN A 149 40.56 0.05 2.89
CA GLN A 149 40.49 -0.60 1.58
C GLN A 149 39.07 -0.98 1.18
N LEU A 150 38.28 -1.51 2.12
CA LEU A 150 36.87 -1.84 1.90
C LEU A 150 36.05 -0.57 1.63
N ALA A 151 36.28 0.50 2.40
CA ALA A 151 35.64 1.79 2.19
C ALA A 151 35.99 2.39 0.81
N ALA A 152 37.26 2.32 0.40
CA ALA A 152 37.70 2.78 -0.92
C ALA A 152 37.08 1.97 -2.07
N LYS A 153 36.89 0.66 -1.89
CA LYS A 153 36.20 -0.20 -2.86
C LYS A 153 34.71 0.09 -2.93
N LEU A 154 34.07 0.42 -1.80
CA LEU A 154 32.64 0.74 -1.74
C LEU A 154 32.32 2.15 -2.26
N ALA A 155 33.24 3.11 -2.13
CA ALA A 155 33.08 4.49 -2.60
C ALA A 155 32.49 4.63 -4.02
N PRO A 156 33.02 3.97 -5.07
CA PRO A 156 32.46 4.09 -6.42
C PRO A 156 31.03 3.53 -6.55
N TYR A 157 30.65 2.55 -5.73
CA TYR A 157 29.27 2.06 -5.70
C TYR A 157 28.35 3.08 -5.01
N PHE A 158 28.80 3.70 -3.91
CA PHE A 158 28.05 4.78 -3.27
C PHE A 158 27.82 5.96 -4.22
N GLU A 159 28.83 6.40 -4.97
CA GLU A 159 28.68 7.48 -5.96
C GLU A 159 27.65 7.13 -7.06
N LYS A 160 27.66 5.88 -7.54
CA LYS A 160 26.65 5.37 -8.47
C LYS A 160 25.24 5.35 -7.86
N ILE A 161 25.12 4.95 -6.59
CA ILE A 161 23.83 4.87 -5.89
C ILE A 161 23.29 6.27 -5.56
N GLU A 162 24.12 7.21 -5.13
CA GLU A 162 23.69 8.57 -4.81
C GLU A 162 23.43 9.43 -6.06
N GLY A 163 24.00 9.06 -7.21
CA GLY A 163 23.81 9.79 -8.47
C GLY A 163 24.70 11.03 -8.58
N THR A 164 25.79 11.10 -7.83
CA THR A 164 26.86 12.11 -7.97
C THR A 164 27.86 11.77 -9.08
N ALA A 165 27.48 10.89 -10.02
CA ALA A 165 28.10 10.86 -11.34
C ALA A 165 27.74 12.17 -12.06
N LYS A 166 28.51 13.22 -11.75
CA LYS A 166 28.50 14.48 -12.49
C LYS A 166 28.77 14.15 -13.96
N PRO A 167 27.97 14.66 -14.91
CA PRO A 167 28.18 14.42 -16.33
C PRO A 167 29.56 14.90 -16.81
#